data_AF-A0A347UGV1-F1
#
_entry.id   AF-A0A347UGV1-F1
#
_cell.length_a   1.000
_cell.length_b   1.000
_cell.length_c   1.000
_cell.angle_alpha   90.00
_cell.angle_beta   90.00
_cell.angle_gamma   90.00
#
_symmetry.space_group_name_H-M   'P 1'
#
loop_
_entity.id
_entity.type
_entity.pdbx_description
1 polymer ?
#
loop_
_entity_poly.entity_id
_entity_poly.type
_entity_poly.pdbx_seq_one_letter_code
_entity_poly.pdbx_strand_id
1 'polypeptide(L)'
;MLEGIQFEKSKTGSLCFTIEDISDELKNVIRARLSEICIGAAKASRNSVLYSYQRTLKAFFQKFDPKNPDIQKGMIGELLTHVLLLHYEDYFRAASPYFNMEEDSIKKGFDLVLQHKATSEIWFVEVKAGECGLETSINKLGSLLSLAKNGLKTALGSDRNTLWQNAVNGASLVIDDTSLKAQVEALLESYNVKAVDGESASTDYNAVLVAVSFSGAQAFATGAEFQARHTTQKDMNEFRDLMSIAMQKDTFKSVTDFLRSEISDV
;
A
#
# COMPACT_ATOMS: atom_id res chain seq x y z
N MET A 1 10.56 8.82 -15.11
CA MET A 1 10.60 7.36 -14.92
C MET A 1 11.84 7.10 -14.11
N LEU A 2 11.71 6.41 -12.98
CA LEU A 2 12.84 6.15 -12.09
C LEU A 2 13.78 5.14 -12.74
N GLU A 3 15.09 5.40 -12.68
CA GLU A 3 16.10 4.43 -13.12
C GLU A 3 15.91 3.09 -12.39
N GLY A 4 16.08 1.98 -13.12
CA GLY A 4 15.90 0.62 -12.58
C GLY A 4 14.44 0.21 -12.36
N ILE A 5 13.46 1.02 -12.78
CA ILE A 5 12.03 0.67 -12.72
C ILE A 5 11.43 0.72 -14.11
N GLN A 6 10.99 -0.44 -14.61
CA GLN A 6 10.08 -0.49 -15.75
C GLN A 6 8.64 -0.39 -15.24
N PHE A 7 7.86 0.48 -15.86
CA PHE A 7 6.47 0.73 -15.49
C PHE A 7 5.57 0.63 -16.71
N GLU A 8 4.62 -0.29 -16.67
CA GLU A 8 3.59 -0.46 -17.69
C GLU A 8 2.21 -0.18 -17.07
N LYS A 9 1.46 0.74 -17.68
CA LYS A 9 0.11 1.12 -17.25
C LYS A 9 -0.90 0.87 -18.36
N SER A 10 -1.94 0.11 -18.06
CA SER A 10 -3.08 -0.08 -18.97
C SER A 10 -4.12 1.03 -18.79
N LYS A 11 -4.95 1.24 -19.82
CA LYS A 11 -6.11 2.14 -19.75
C LYS A 11 -7.23 1.62 -18.83
N THR A 12 -7.18 0.36 -18.43
CA THR A 12 -8.26 -0.29 -17.64
C THR A 12 -8.03 -0.24 -16.13
N GLY A 13 -6.84 0.20 -15.69
CA GLY A 13 -6.45 0.24 -14.28
C GLY A 13 -5.45 -0.85 -13.86
N SER A 14 -4.73 -1.47 -14.79
CA SER A 14 -3.63 -2.39 -14.48
C SER A 14 -2.30 -1.64 -14.45
N LEU A 15 -1.56 -1.78 -13.36
CA LEU A 15 -0.22 -1.23 -13.16
C LEU A 15 0.76 -2.39 -12.98
N CYS A 16 1.83 -2.44 -13.76
CA CYS A 16 2.90 -3.43 -13.62
C CYS A 16 4.23 -2.72 -13.40
N PHE A 17 4.85 -2.99 -12.26
CA PHE A 17 6.16 -2.46 -11.88
C PHE A 17 7.19 -3.60 -11.85
N THR A 18 8.15 -3.55 -12.76
CA THR A 18 9.34 -4.39 -12.72
C THR A 18 10.48 -3.57 -12.12
N ILE A 19 10.93 -3.96 -10.92
CA ILE A 19 12.03 -3.28 -10.23
C ILE A 19 13.28 -4.11 -10.46
N GLU A 20 14.19 -3.60 -11.29
CA GLU A 20 15.45 -4.26 -11.65
C GLU A 20 16.56 -3.92 -10.65
N ASP A 21 16.56 -2.69 -10.14
CA ASP A 21 17.52 -2.20 -9.15
C ASP A 21 16.88 -1.19 -8.20
N ILE A 22 17.42 -1.11 -6.98
CA ILE A 22 17.14 -0.01 -6.05
C ILE A 22 18.13 1.12 -6.35
N SER A 23 17.86 1.84 -7.45
CA SER A 23 18.68 2.95 -7.93
C SER A 23 18.74 4.08 -6.90
N ASP A 24 19.73 4.98 -7.04
CA ASP A 24 19.84 6.14 -6.16
C ASP A 24 18.62 7.07 -6.27
N GLU A 25 17.95 7.10 -7.42
CA GLU A 25 16.67 7.80 -7.58
C GLU A 25 15.58 7.18 -6.70
N LEU A 26 15.40 5.85 -6.75
CA LEU A 26 14.43 5.18 -5.89
C LEU A 26 14.78 5.33 -4.41
N LYS A 27 16.06 5.21 -4.03
CA LYS A 27 16.52 5.47 -2.65
C LYS A 27 16.14 6.88 -2.19
N ASN A 28 16.31 7.89 -3.05
CA ASN A 28 15.95 9.27 -2.74
C ASN A 28 14.44 9.45 -2.58
N VAL A 29 13.62 8.78 -3.40
CA VAL A 29 12.16 8.75 -3.20
C VAL A 29 11.82 8.10 -1.86
N ILE A 30 12.42 6.95 -1.53
CA ILE A 30 12.20 6.30 -0.22
C ILE A 30 12.58 7.24 0.92
N ARG A 31 13.76 7.88 0.89
CA ARG A 31 14.20 8.85 1.91
C ARG A 31 13.22 9.99 2.10
N ALA A 32 12.78 10.59 0.99
CA ALA A 32 11.87 11.74 1.01
C ALA A 32 10.48 11.39 1.54
N ARG A 33 10.06 10.12 1.41
CA ARG A 33 8.68 9.70 1.67
C ARG A 33 8.53 8.83 2.92
N LEU A 34 9.60 8.23 3.45
CA LEU A 34 9.51 7.24 4.52
C LEU A 34 8.79 7.78 5.76
N SER A 35 9.16 8.98 6.22
CA SER A 35 8.50 9.60 7.37
C SER A 35 7.03 9.89 7.08
N GLU A 36 6.67 10.49 5.95
CA GLU A 36 5.24 10.75 5.70
C GLU A 36 4.41 9.47 5.58
N ILE A 37 4.99 8.40 5.02
CA ILE A 37 4.31 7.11 4.87
C ILE A 37 4.08 6.51 6.25
N CYS A 38 5.14 6.40 7.06
CA CYS A 38 5.09 5.72 8.34
C CYS A 38 4.26 6.46 9.39
N ILE A 39 4.46 7.77 9.56
CA ILE A 39 3.87 8.53 10.68
C ILE A 39 2.80 9.54 10.24
N GLY A 40 2.57 9.68 8.93
CA GLY A 40 1.63 10.63 8.34
C GLY A 40 2.28 11.95 7.94
N ALA A 41 1.86 12.48 6.78
CA ALA A 41 2.39 13.72 6.19
C ALA A 41 2.32 14.92 7.14
N ALA A 42 1.22 15.07 7.87
CA ALA A 42 1.01 16.13 8.86
C ALA A 42 2.00 16.16 10.04
N LYS A 43 2.50 14.98 10.45
CA LYS A 43 3.54 14.89 11.49
C LYS A 43 4.92 15.04 10.88
N ALA A 44 5.16 14.39 9.74
CA ALA A 44 6.43 14.44 9.03
C ALA A 44 6.81 15.86 8.53
N SER A 45 5.82 16.71 8.24
CA SER A 45 6.02 18.12 7.87
C SER A 45 6.48 19.01 9.03
N ARG A 46 6.40 18.53 10.27
CA ARG A 46 6.85 19.28 11.44
C ARG A 46 8.37 19.18 11.55
N ASN A 47 9.05 20.31 11.72
CA ASN A 47 10.51 20.39 11.95
C ASN A 47 10.92 19.88 13.35
N SER A 48 10.48 18.67 13.71
CA SER A 48 10.77 18.01 14.98
C SER A 48 11.61 16.77 14.74
N VAL A 49 12.68 16.62 15.53
CA VAL A 49 13.53 15.41 15.53
C VAL A 49 12.72 14.14 15.78
N LEU A 50 11.58 14.23 16.50
CA LEU A 50 10.67 13.11 16.75
C LEU A 50 10.14 12.45 15.48
N TYR A 51 9.99 13.23 14.40
CA TYR A 51 9.39 12.82 13.14
C TYR A 51 10.43 12.73 12.01
N SER A 52 11.71 12.77 12.37
CA SER A 52 12.82 12.68 11.42
C SER A 52 12.94 11.30 10.78
N TYR A 53 13.50 11.27 9.58
CA TYR A 53 13.83 10.04 8.85
C TYR A 53 14.55 9.00 9.72
N GLN A 54 15.59 9.41 10.45
CA GLN A 54 16.37 8.50 11.30
C GLN A 54 15.54 7.88 12.43
N ARG A 55 14.65 8.64 13.08
CA ARG A 55 13.75 8.08 14.11
C ARG A 55 12.69 7.18 13.51
N THR A 56 12.13 7.54 12.36
CA THR A 56 11.20 6.69 11.61
C THR A 56 11.84 5.36 11.24
N LEU A 57 13.08 5.39 10.76
CA LEU A 57 13.84 4.20 10.37
C LEU A 57 14.12 3.28 11.56
N LYS A 58 14.56 3.82 12.70
CA LYS A 58 14.72 3.04 13.94
C LYS A 58 13.40 2.40 14.39
N ALA A 59 12.30 3.16 14.36
CA ALA A 59 10.97 2.65 14.71
C ALA A 59 10.45 1.59 13.73
N PHE A 60 10.79 1.70 12.43
CA PHE A 60 10.49 0.67 11.44
C PHE A 60 11.18 -0.65 11.80
N PHE A 61 12.49 -0.62 12.07
CA PHE A 61 13.24 -1.84 12.38
C PHE A 61 12.87 -2.46 13.73
N GLN A 62 12.49 -1.66 14.73
CA GLN A 62 11.91 -2.18 15.98
C GLN A 62 10.66 -3.03 15.74
N LYS A 63 9.83 -2.65 14.75
CA LYS A 63 8.64 -3.41 14.35
C LYS A 63 8.94 -4.55 13.39
N PHE A 64 9.98 -4.42 12.57
CA PHE A 64 10.35 -5.35 11.49
C PHE A 64 11.18 -6.55 11.97
N ASP A 65 12.19 -6.30 12.80
CA ASP A 65 13.19 -7.32 13.19
C ASP A 65 12.59 -8.50 13.97
N PRO A 66 11.61 -8.31 14.87
CA PRO A 66 10.99 -9.42 15.58
C PRO A 66 10.08 -10.31 14.73
N LYS A 67 9.78 -9.92 13.47
CA LYS A 67 8.83 -10.63 12.61
C LYS A 67 9.52 -11.75 11.84
N ASN A 68 8.75 -12.79 11.53
CA ASN A 68 9.25 -13.86 10.67
C ASN A 68 9.43 -13.36 9.21
N PRO A 69 10.21 -14.08 8.39
CA PRO A 69 10.53 -13.64 7.03
C PRO A 69 9.33 -13.36 6.12
N ASP A 70 8.22 -14.09 6.27
CA ASP A 70 7.04 -13.89 5.42
C ASP A 70 6.29 -12.60 5.80
N ILE A 71 6.20 -12.30 7.09
CA ILE A 71 5.66 -11.02 7.55
C ILE A 71 6.57 -9.87 7.12
N GLN A 72 7.89 -10.02 7.23
CA GLN A 72 8.86 -9.00 6.78
C GLN A 72 8.70 -8.70 5.28
N LYS A 73 8.52 -9.72 4.45
CA LYS A 73 8.23 -9.56 3.02
C LYS A 73 6.93 -8.80 2.77
N GLY A 74 5.88 -9.11 3.53
CA GLY A 74 4.63 -8.35 3.52
C GLY A 74 4.86 -6.88 3.84
N MET A 75 5.61 -6.58 4.89
CA MET A 75 5.94 -5.21 5.32
C MET A 75 6.68 -4.43 4.23
N ILE A 76 7.70 -5.02 3.58
CA ILE A 76 8.39 -4.36 2.46
C ILE A 76 7.49 -4.21 1.24
N GLY A 77 6.64 -5.20 0.95
CA GLY A 77 5.67 -5.11 -0.14
C GLY A 77 4.71 -3.93 0.05
N GLU A 78 4.21 -3.73 1.26
CA GLU A 78 3.33 -2.61 1.61
C GLU A 78 4.07 -1.26 1.55
N LEU A 79 5.29 -1.18 2.08
CA LEU A 79 6.12 0.02 2.00
C LEU A 79 6.40 0.41 0.54
N LEU A 80 6.79 -0.54 -0.31
CA LEU A 80 7.02 -0.29 -1.74
C LEU A 80 5.73 0.12 -2.45
N THR A 81 4.58 -0.43 -2.04
CA THR A 81 3.28 -0.01 -2.56
C THR A 81 3.06 1.47 -2.29
N HIS A 82 3.26 1.93 -1.05
CA HIS A 82 3.17 3.36 -0.73
C HIS A 82 4.13 4.20 -1.58
N VAL A 83 5.38 3.77 -1.72
CA VAL A 83 6.42 4.52 -2.43
C VAL A 83 6.10 4.65 -3.91
N LEU A 84 5.84 3.53 -4.59
CA LEU A 84 5.68 3.52 -6.04
C LEU A 84 4.31 4.00 -6.46
N LEU A 85 3.23 3.58 -5.78
CA LEU A 85 1.89 4.03 -6.12
C LEU A 85 1.76 5.55 -5.98
N LEU A 86 2.23 6.13 -4.87
CA LEU A 86 2.12 7.57 -4.65
C LEU A 86 3.11 8.38 -5.50
N HIS A 87 4.19 7.77 -5.99
CA HIS A 87 5.11 8.42 -6.91
C HIS A 87 4.57 8.47 -8.34
N TYR A 88 4.03 7.36 -8.84
CA TYR A 88 3.58 7.23 -10.24
C TYR A 88 2.11 7.62 -10.44
N GLU A 89 1.27 7.52 -9.40
CA GLU A 89 -0.14 7.94 -9.41
C GLU A 89 -0.32 9.12 -8.47
N ASP A 90 0.29 10.25 -8.82
CA ASP A 90 0.34 11.47 -8.02
C ASP A 90 -1.03 12.13 -7.78
N TYR A 91 -2.08 11.68 -8.47
CA TYR A 91 -3.46 12.05 -8.20
C TYR A 91 -4.03 11.37 -6.95
N PHE A 92 -3.31 10.42 -6.33
CA PHE A 92 -3.63 9.90 -5.01
C PHE A 92 -2.82 10.57 -3.90
N ARG A 93 -3.40 10.62 -2.70
CA ARG A 93 -2.68 10.82 -1.44
C ARG A 93 -3.05 9.72 -0.45
N ALA A 94 -2.14 9.38 0.45
CA ALA A 94 -2.48 8.51 1.57
C ALA A 94 -3.42 9.25 2.54
N ALA A 95 -4.44 8.53 3.02
CA ALA A 95 -5.39 8.97 4.03
C ALA A 95 -5.24 8.19 5.33
N SER A 96 -4.18 7.39 5.48
CA SER A 96 -3.85 6.70 6.72
C SER A 96 -2.34 6.45 6.79
N PRO A 97 -1.72 6.51 7.98
CA PRO A 97 -0.31 6.19 8.14
C PRO A 97 -0.08 4.68 8.00
N TYR A 98 1.14 4.32 7.64
CA TYR A 98 1.61 2.94 7.58
C TYR A 98 1.90 2.35 8.96
N PHE A 99 2.27 3.16 9.97
CA PHE A 99 2.37 2.69 11.35
C PHE A 99 1.04 2.77 12.10
N ASN A 100 0.86 1.85 13.04
CA ASN A 100 -0.14 1.95 14.06
C ASN A 100 0.37 2.99 15.05
N MET A 101 -0.43 4.03 15.29
CA MET A 101 -0.04 5.11 16.19
C MET A 101 -0.47 4.85 17.64
N GLU A 102 -1.27 3.81 17.89
CA GLU A 102 -1.80 3.45 19.22
C GLU A 102 -1.06 2.25 19.83
N GLU A 103 -0.60 1.32 19.00
CA GLU A 103 0.14 0.12 19.42
C GLU A 103 1.50 0.06 18.73
N ASP A 104 2.46 -0.65 19.33
CA ASP A 104 3.78 -0.90 18.71
C ASP A 104 3.69 -1.98 17.62
N SER A 105 2.85 -1.74 16.61
CA SER A 105 2.59 -2.62 15.46
C SER A 105 2.50 -1.82 14.16
N ILE A 106 2.48 -2.52 13.02
CA ILE A 106 2.46 -1.89 11.69
C ILE A 106 1.06 -1.33 11.41
N LYS A 107 -0.04 -2.08 11.48
CA LYS A 107 -1.40 -1.52 11.53
C LYS A 107 -2.40 -2.62 11.85
N LYS A 108 -3.56 -2.26 12.39
CA LYS A 108 -4.76 -3.09 12.36
C LYS A 108 -5.75 -2.36 11.46
N GLY A 109 -6.12 -2.88 10.30
CA GLY A 109 -6.93 -2.09 9.36
C GLY A 109 -6.81 -2.56 7.92
N PHE A 110 -7.31 -1.73 7.01
CA PHE A 110 -6.86 -1.75 5.61
C PHE A 110 -5.38 -1.39 5.55
N ASP A 111 -4.64 -2.06 4.67
CA ASP A 111 -3.21 -1.80 4.48
C ASP A 111 -3.02 -0.31 4.14
N LEU A 112 -3.66 0.16 3.06
CA LEU A 112 -3.71 1.59 2.72
C LEU A 112 -5.15 2.07 2.51
N VAL A 113 -5.36 3.33 2.87
CA VAL A 113 -6.52 4.12 2.46
C VAL A 113 -5.99 5.28 1.64
N LEU A 114 -6.51 5.46 0.43
CA LEU A 114 -6.12 6.53 -0.48
C LEU A 114 -7.29 7.48 -0.71
N GLN A 115 -6.99 8.77 -0.88
CA GLN A 115 -7.92 9.77 -1.35
C GLN A 115 -7.49 10.25 -2.73
N HIS A 116 -8.42 10.23 -3.69
CA HIS A 116 -8.21 10.80 -5.01
C HIS A 116 -8.31 12.33 -4.92
N LYS A 117 -7.22 13.03 -5.23
CA LYS A 117 -7.04 14.47 -4.97
C LYS A 117 -8.09 15.35 -5.65
N ALA A 118 -8.60 14.94 -6.82
CA ALA A 118 -9.52 15.74 -7.62
C ALA A 118 -11.01 15.39 -7.41
N THR A 119 -11.31 14.15 -7.03
CA THR A 119 -12.70 13.66 -6.90
C THR A 119 -13.11 13.42 -5.45
N SER A 120 -12.14 13.42 -4.53
CA SER A 120 -12.30 13.05 -3.12
C SER A 120 -12.78 11.61 -2.89
N GLU A 121 -12.76 10.76 -3.92
CA GLU A 121 -13.09 9.35 -3.77
C GLU A 121 -12.05 8.63 -2.91
N ILE A 122 -12.53 7.68 -2.12
CA ILE A 122 -11.70 6.84 -1.27
C ILE A 122 -11.47 5.49 -1.95
N TRP A 123 -10.22 5.05 -1.93
CA TRP A 123 -9.80 3.76 -2.46
C TRP A 123 -9.14 2.96 -1.34
N PHE A 124 -9.60 1.71 -1.16
CA PHE A 124 -9.04 0.80 -0.18
C PHE A 124 -8.05 -0.14 -0.85
N VAL A 125 -6.89 -0.33 -0.22
CA VAL A 125 -5.80 -1.13 -0.78
C VAL A 125 -5.58 -2.34 0.09
N GLU A 126 -5.43 -3.49 -0.56
CA GLU A 126 -4.98 -4.73 0.08
C GLU A 126 -3.75 -5.26 -0.66
N VAL A 127 -2.71 -5.54 0.10
CA VAL A 127 -1.41 -6.01 -0.37
C VAL A 127 -1.23 -7.46 0.04
N LYS A 128 -0.87 -8.29 -0.94
CA LYS A 128 -0.41 -9.67 -0.71
C LYS A 128 0.94 -9.87 -1.33
N ALA A 129 1.89 -10.31 -0.51
CA ALA A 129 3.26 -10.56 -0.92
C ALA A 129 3.62 -12.04 -0.75
N GLY A 130 4.50 -12.56 -1.60
CA GLY A 130 5.02 -13.91 -1.41
C GLY A 130 6.03 -14.36 -2.46
N GLU A 131 6.78 -15.40 -2.11
CA GLU A 131 7.75 -16.03 -3.00
C GLU A 131 7.04 -16.73 -4.18
N CYS A 132 7.62 -16.60 -5.36
CA CYS A 132 7.18 -17.29 -6.57
C CYS A 132 7.43 -18.79 -6.51
N GLY A 133 8.51 -19.21 -5.84
CA GLY A 133 8.86 -20.62 -5.70
C GLY A 133 9.06 -21.29 -7.06
N LEU A 134 8.34 -22.39 -7.31
CA LEU A 134 8.38 -23.14 -8.57
C LEU A 134 7.33 -22.70 -9.59
N GLU A 135 6.44 -21.76 -9.23
CA GLU A 135 5.41 -21.23 -10.13
C GLU A 135 6.01 -20.18 -11.07
N THR A 136 5.35 -19.90 -12.19
CA THR A 136 5.65 -18.69 -12.97
C THR A 136 5.18 -17.45 -12.21
N SER A 137 5.87 -16.32 -12.41
CA SER A 137 5.51 -15.04 -11.78
C SER A 137 4.05 -14.66 -12.04
N ILE A 138 3.54 -14.86 -13.26
CA ILE A 138 2.14 -14.57 -13.59
C ILE A 138 1.13 -15.44 -12.83
N ASN A 139 1.44 -16.72 -12.57
CA ASN A 139 0.57 -17.59 -11.78
C ASN A 139 0.59 -17.16 -10.32
N LYS A 140 1.78 -16.85 -9.78
CA LYS A 140 1.92 -16.35 -8.42
C LYS A 140 1.16 -15.04 -8.21
N LEU A 141 1.31 -14.08 -9.11
CA LEU A 141 0.59 -12.81 -9.10
C LEU A 141 -0.93 -13.01 -9.13
N GLY A 142 -1.41 -13.94 -9.96
CA GLY A 142 -2.84 -14.30 -10.01
C GLY A 142 -3.38 -14.84 -8.68
N SER A 143 -2.62 -15.72 -8.02
CA SER A 143 -2.95 -16.26 -6.70
C SER A 143 -2.95 -15.17 -5.63
N LEU A 144 -1.93 -14.30 -5.61
CA LEU A 144 -1.84 -13.18 -4.67
C LEU A 144 -2.96 -12.15 -4.88
N LEU A 145 -3.29 -11.81 -6.12
CA LEU A 145 -4.43 -10.94 -6.43
C LEU A 145 -5.74 -11.52 -5.92
N SER A 146 -5.94 -12.83 -6.08
CA SER A 146 -7.17 -13.49 -5.61
C SER A 146 -7.26 -13.46 -4.08
N LEU A 147 -6.12 -13.64 -3.39
CA LEU A 147 -6.04 -13.50 -1.93
C LEU A 147 -6.32 -12.06 -1.48
N ALA A 148 -5.74 -11.05 -2.14
CA ALA A 148 -5.96 -9.65 -1.84
C ALA A 148 -7.43 -9.28 -2.02
N LYS A 149 -8.02 -9.71 -3.14
CA LYS A 149 -9.43 -9.52 -3.45
C LYS A 149 -10.34 -10.08 -2.37
N ASN A 150 -10.17 -11.37 -2.04
CA ASN A 150 -11.02 -12.04 -1.07
C ASN A 150 -10.88 -11.43 0.33
N GLY A 151 -9.66 -11.05 0.72
CA GLY A 151 -9.39 -10.35 1.97
C GLY A 151 -10.11 -9.01 2.04
N LEU A 152 -9.93 -8.18 1.01
CA LEU A 152 -10.52 -6.85 0.96
C LEU A 152 -12.05 -6.89 0.84
N LYS A 153 -12.59 -7.78 0.01
CA LYS A 153 -14.04 -8.01 -0.11
C LYS A 153 -14.65 -8.39 1.23
N THR A 154 -14.01 -9.30 1.96
CA THR A 154 -14.47 -9.72 3.29
C THR A 154 -14.39 -8.55 4.28
N ALA A 155 -13.32 -7.77 4.27
CA ALA A 155 -13.16 -6.63 5.16
C ALA A 155 -14.22 -5.55 4.90
N LEU A 156 -14.45 -5.18 3.64
CA LEU A 156 -15.43 -4.18 3.24
C LEU A 156 -16.88 -4.62 3.45
N GLY A 157 -17.17 -5.92 3.32
CA GLY A 157 -18.49 -6.48 3.60
C GLY A 157 -18.74 -6.84 5.07
N SER A 158 -17.77 -6.59 5.97
CA SER A 158 -17.91 -6.92 7.39
C SER A 158 -18.51 -5.76 8.19
N ASP A 159 -19.20 -6.11 9.28
CA ASP A 159 -19.74 -5.19 10.30
C ASP A 159 -18.67 -4.71 11.31
N ARG A 160 -17.40 -4.99 11.03
CA ARG A 160 -16.28 -4.72 11.93
C ARG A 160 -15.97 -3.22 11.99
N ASN A 161 -16.67 -2.53 12.88
CA ASN A 161 -16.50 -1.10 13.21
C ASN A 161 -15.03 -0.69 13.40
N THR A 162 -14.20 -1.54 14.02
CA THR A 162 -12.78 -1.22 14.27
C THR A 162 -11.95 -1.00 13.00
N LEU A 163 -12.31 -1.61 11.86
CA LEU A 163 -11.64 -1.33 10.58
C LEU A 163 -11.82 0.13 10.17
N TRP A 164 -13.07 0.57 10.22
CA TRP A 164 -13.48 1.89 9.75
C TRP A 164 -13.03 3.00 10.69
N GLN A 165 -13.12 2.78 12.02
CA GLN A 165 -12.58 3.72 13.00
C GLN A 165 -11.08 3.96 12.80
N ASN A 166 -10.32 2.90 12.48
CA ASN A 166 -8.90 3.04 12.19
C ASN A 166 -8.64 3.84 10.90
N ALA A 167 -9.54 3.76 9.91
CA ALA A 167 -9.47 4.60 8.71
C ALA A 167 -9.77 6.08 9.03
N VAL A 168 -10.84 6.36 9.80
CA VAL A 168 -11.22 7.72 10.23
C VAL A 168 -10.08 8.37 11.03
N ASN A 169 -9.58 7.66 12.05
CA ASN A 169 -8.45 8.14 12.86
C ASN A 169 -7.20 8.36 12.01
N GLY A 170 -6.94 7.47 11.04
CA GLY A 170 -5.87 7.61 10.07
C GLY A 170 -5.97 8.91 9.27
N ALA A 171 -7.16 9.25 8.77
CA ALA A 171 -7.38 10.47 8.00
C ALA A 171 -7.15 11.72 8.84
N SER A 172 -7.64 11.71 10.08
CA SER A 172 -7.46 12.79 11.05
C SER A 172 -5.99 13.09 11.34
N LEU A 173 -5.16 12.04 11.34
CA LEU A 173 -3.73 12.12 11.61
C LEU A 173 -2.88 12.55 10.42
N VAL A 174 -3.29 12.25 9.19
CA VAL A 174 -2.46 12.44 7.99
C VAL A 174 -2.76 13.73 7.24
N ILE A 175 -4.02 14.16 7.24
CA ILE A 175 -4.48 15.31 6.46
C ILE A 175 -4.36 16.58 7.33
N ASP A 176 -3.65 17.60 6.86
CA ASP A 176 -3.54 18.88 7.58
C ASP A 176 -4.66 19.86 7.21
N ASP A 177 -5.09 19.87 5.95
CA ASP A 177 -6.16 20.73 5.47
C ASP A 177 -7.47 20.40 6.21
N THR A 178 -7.99 21.37 6.96
CA THR A 178 -9.14 21.17 7.84
C THR A 178 -10.42 20.86 7.08
N SER A 179 -10.63 21.49 5.92
CA SER A 179 -11.83 21.26 5.12
C SER A 179 -11.80 19.89 4.46
N LEU A 180 -10.65 19.51 3.89
CA LEU A 180 -10.46 18.20 3.29
C LEU A 180 -10.54 17.10 4.34
N LYS A 181 -9.93 17.31 5.52
CA LYS A 181 -10.00 16.38 6.64
C LYS A 181 -11.45 16.08 7.01
N ALA A 182 -12.24 17.12 7.27
CA ALA A 182 -13.65 16.96 7.65
C ALA A 182 -14.45 16.22 6.56
N GLN A 183 -14.19 16.50 5.28
CA GLN A 183 -14.82 15.80 4.17
C GLN A 183 -14.46 14.31 4.14
N VAL A 184 -13.18 13.97 4.30
CA VAL A 184 -12.71 12.57 4.29
C VAL A 184 -13.20 11.80 5.52
N GLU A 185 -13.15 12.43 6.70
CA GLU A 185 -13.68 11.85 7.95
C GLU A 185 -15.17 11.56 7.80
N ALA A 186 -15.98 12.53 7.38
CA ALA A 186 -17.42 12.34 7.21
C ALA A 186 -17.75 11.21 6.21
N LEU A 187 -16.97 11.09 5.13
CA LEU A 187 -17.16 10.00 4.14
C LEU A 187 -16.83 8.63 4.75
N LEU A 188 -15.69 8.51 5.44
CA LEU A 188 -15.30 7.26 6.13
C LEU A 188 -16.25 6.89 7.27
N GLU A 189 -16.75 7.87 8.02
CA GLU A 189 -17.78 7.66 9.04
C GLU A 189 -19.09 7.17 8.42
N SER A 190 -19.49 7.71 7.26
CA SER A 190 -20.68 7.23 6.55
C SER A 190 -20.54 5.77 6.11
N TYR A 191 -19.34 5.34 5.71
CA TYR A 191 -19.06 3.95 5.40
C TYR A 191 -19.11 3.06 6.65
N ASN A 192 -18.63 3.58 7.78
CA ASN A 192 -18.71 2.87 9.05
C ASN A 192 -20.15 2.65 9.50
N VAL A 193 -21.01 3.68 9.38
CA VAL A 193 -22.44 3.57 9.69
C VAL A 193 -23.08 2.47 8.85
N LYS A 194 -22.86 2.48 7.53
CA LYS A 194 -23.33 1.40 6.64
C LYS A 194 -22.86 0.01 7.07
N ALA A 195 -21.60 -0.11 7.51
CA ALA A 195 -21.06 -1.39 7.95
C ALA A 195 -21.71 -1.88 9.25
N VAL A 196 -21.87 -1.01 10.25
CA VAL A 196 -22.53 -1.34 11.52
C VAL A 196 -24.00 -1.69 11.32
N ASP A 197 -24.67 -1.03 10.37
CA ASP A 197 -26.07 -1.31 10.02
C ASP A 197 -26.24 -2.58 9.17
N GLY A 198 -25.14 -3.26 8.80
CA GLY A 198 -25.16 -4.48 7.99
C GLY A 198 -25.50 -4.25 6.52
N GLU A 199 -25.39 -3.01 6.04
CA GLU A 199 -25.71 -2.60 4.66
C GLU A 199 -24.47 -2.47 3.77
N SER A 200 -23.26 -2.66 4.33
CA SER A 200 -22.01 -2.50 3.60
C SER A 200 -21.75 -3.66 2.65
N ALA A 201 -21.59 -3.35 1.36
CA ALA A 201 -21.17 -4.30 0.34
C ALA A 201 -19.86 -3.84 -0.31
N SER A 202 -18.97 -4.77 -0.66
CA SER A 202 -17.70 -4.44 -1.33
C SER A 202 -17.90 -3.63 -2.63
N THR A 203 -19.04 -3.81 -3.30
CA THR A 203 -19.45 -3.09 -4.51
C THR A 203 -19.73 -1.59 -4.29
N ASP A 204 -19.79 -1.12 -3.05
CA ASP A 204 -19.95 0.31 -2.74
C ASP A 204 -18.63 1.09 -2.82
N TYR A 205 -17.50 0.39 -2.83
CA TYR A 205 -16.18 0.98 -2.61
C TYR A 205 -15.23 0.75 -3.78
N ASN A 206 -14.32 1.71 -4.00
CA ASN A 206 -13.22 1.54 -4.93
C ASN A 206 -12.09 0.73 -4.29
N ALA A 207 -11.43 -0.14 -5.07
CA ALA A 207 -10.40 -1.04 -4.58
C ALA A 207 -9.11 -0.96 -5.40
N VAL A 208 -7.98 -1.12 -4.72
CA VAL A 208 -6.68 -1.40 -5.31
C VAL A 208 -6.18 -2.74 -4.79
N LEU A 209 -6.01 -3.71 -5.68
CA LEU A 209 -5.47 -5.02 -5.33
C LEU A 209 -4.01 -5.08 -5.69
N VAL A 210 -3.15 -5.40 -4.72
CA VAL A 210 -1.71 -5.39 -4.92
C VAL A 210 -1.13 -6.78 -4.72
N ALA A 211 -0.46 -7.27 -5.75
CA ALA A 211 0.26 -8.54 -5.74
C ALA A 211 1.77 -8.27 -5.86
N VAL A 212 2.50 -8.60 -4.80
CA VAL A 212 3.96 -8.50 -4.76
C VAL A 212 4.55 -9.89 -4.83
N SER A 213 5.12 -10.25 -5.97
CA SER A 213 5.80 -11.54 -6.10
C SER A 213 7.31 -11.34 -5.88
N PHE A 214 7.97 -12.31 -5.26
CA PHE A 214 9.43 -12.37 -5.22
C PHE A 214 9.85 -13.60 -6.01
N SER A 215 10.27 -13.43 -7.27
CA SER A 215 10.63 -14.54 -8.17
C SER A 215 12.12 -14.83 -8.26
N GLY A 216 12.95 -14.19 -7.43
CA GLY A 216 14.40 -14.37 -7.50
C GLY A 216 14.92 -14.01 -8.89
N ALA A 217 15.73 -14.90 -9.48
CA ALA A 217 16.26 -14.76 -10.84
C ALA A 217 15.24 -15.00 -11.98
N GLN A 218 14.03 -15.52 -11.71
CA GLN A 218 13.06 -15.90 -12.76
C GLN A 218 12.55 -14.69 -13.54
N ALA A 219 12.06 -14.94 -14.77
CA ALA A 219 11.41 -13.91 -15.58
C ALA A 219 10.15 -13.38 -14.89
N PHE A 220 10.00 -12.07 -14.86
CA PHE A 220 8.80 -11.44 -14.33
C PHE A 220 7.73 -11.32 -15.41
N ALA A 221 6.47 -11.26 -14.99
CA ALA A 221 5.35 -11.14 -15.90
C ALA A 221 5.37 -9.77 -16.60
N THR A 222 5.04 -9.76 -17.88
CA THR A 222 4.87 -8.53 -18.66
C THR A 222 3.61 -7.78 -18.23
N GLY A 223 3.54 -6.48 -18.52
CA GLY A 223 2.34 -5.68 -18.31
C GLY A 223 1.11 -6.24 -19.04
N ALA A 224 1.31 -6.81 -20.25
CA ALA A 224 0.23 -7.45 -21.01
C ALA A 224 -0.32 -8.72 -20.33
N GLU A 225 0.55 -9.59 -19.82
CA GLU A 225 0.14 -10.78 -19.06
C GLU A 225 -0.62 -10.38 -17.79
N PHE A 226 -0.12 -9.38 -17.07
CA PHE A 226 -0.78 -8.91 -15.86
C PHE A 226 -2.12 -8.19 -16.14
N GLN A 227 -2.22 -7.44 -17.24
CA GLN A 227 -3.48 -6.82 -17.66
C GLN A 227 -4.59 -7.86 -17.88
N ALA A 228 -4.26 -9.05 -18.40
CA ALA A 228 -5.23 -10.12 -18.56
C ALA A 228 -5.78 -10.59 -17.19
N ARG A 229 -4.90 -10.73 -16.18
CA ARG A 229 -5.31 -11.07 -14.80
C ARG A 229 -6.17 -9.98 -14.18
N HIS A 230 -5.79 -8.71 -14.36
CA HIS A 230 -6.57 -7.57 -13.90
C HIS A 230 -7.98 -7.56 -14.53
N THR A 231 -8.08 -7.74 -15.86
CA THR A 231 -9.36 -7.78 -16.58
C THR A 231 -10.26 -8.88 -16.02
N THR A 232 -9.72 -10.08 -15.78
CA THR A 232 -10.46 -11.18 -15.15
C THR A 232 -11.02 -10.78 -13.78
N GLN A 233 -10.26 -10.07 -12.94
CA GLN A 233 -10.76 -9.61 -11.64
C GLN A 233 -11.78 -8.47 -11.76
N LYS A 234 -11.58 -7.55 -12.70
CA LYS A 234 -12.47 -6.40 -12.95
C LYS A 234 -13.85 -6.87 -13.42
N ASP A 235 -13.89 -7.84 -14.32
CA ASP A 235 -15.13 -8.39 -14.90
C ASP A 235 -16.01 -9.14 -13.89
N MET A 236 -15.46 -9.49 -12.71
CA MET A 236 -16.25 -10.05 -11.61
C MET A 236 -17.15 -9.02 -10.92
N ASN A 237 -16.93 -7.71 -11.14
CA ASN A 237 -17.72 -6.61 -10.59
C ASN A 237 -17.92 -6.69 -9.06
N GLU A 238 -16.87 -7.07 -8.33
CA GLU A 238 -16.93 -7.22 -6.86
C GLU A 238 -16.66 -5.91 -6.09
N PHE A 239 -16.22 -4.86 -6.78
CA PHE A 239 -15.96 -3.52 -6.26
C PHE A 239 -16.55 -2.47 -7.20
N ARG A 240 -16.78 -1.24 -6.71
CA ARG A 240 -17.31 -0.14 -7.51
C ARG A 240 -16.41 0.22 -8.69
N ASP A 241 -15.11 0.32 -8.41
CA ASP A 241 -14.06 0.38 -9.41
C ASP A 241 -12.83 -0.37 -8.87
N LEU A 242 -11.98 -0.80 -9.80
CA LEU A 242 -10.85 -1.67 -9.51
C LEU A 242 -9.61 -1.21 -10.26
N MET A 243 -8.55 -1.03 -9.48
CA MET A 243 -7.16 -0.99 -9.94
C MET A 243 -6.44 -2.25 -9.46
N SER A 244 -5.46 -2.73 -10.23
CA SER A 244 -4.62 -3.83 -9.80
C SER A 244 -3.16 -3.51 -10.06
N ILE A 245 -2.30 -3.88 -9.11
CA ILE A 245 -0.87 -3.60 -9.14
C ILE A 245 -0.09 -4.91 -9.03
N ALA A 246 0.83 -5.12 -9.96
CA ALA A 246 1.91 -6.10 -9.85
C ALA A 246 3.21 -5.37 -9.54
N MET A 247 3.98 -5.89 -8.59
CA MET A 247 5.29 -5.34 -8.23
C MET A 247 6.31 -6.46 -8.03
N GLN A 248 7.52 -6.33 -8.63
CA GLN A 248 8.67 -7.21 -8.35
C GLN A 248 10.03 -6.90 -9.08
N LYS A 249 11.22 -7.14 -8.44
CA LYS A 249 12.22 -8.28 -8.58
C LYS A 249 13.45 -8.10 -7.67
N ASP A 250 13.82 -9.14 -6.89
CA ASP A 250 14.95 -9.19 -5.92
C ASP A 250 15.10 -8.01 -4.93
N THR A 251 14.03 -7.26 -4.69
CA THR A 251 14.07 -6.02 -3.92
C THR A 251 13.93 -6.20 -2.42
N PHE A 252 13.38 -7.30 -1.90
CA PHE A 252 13.16 -7.42 -0.45
C PHE A 252 14.46 -7.22 0.34
N LYS A 253 15.50 -7.99 -0.04
CA LYS A 253 16.80 -7.89 0.61
C LYS A 253 17.47 -6.56 0.29
N SER A 254 17.48 -6.13 -0.97
CA SER A 254 18.13 -4.88 -1.38
C SER A 254 17.53 -3.63 -0.71
N VAL A 255 16.20 -3.57 -0.56
CA VAL A 255 15.51 -2.49 0.16
C VAL A 255 15.84 -2.57 1.66
N THR A 256 15.80 -3.77 2.25
CA THR A 256 16.14 -3.94 3.67
C THR A 256 17.59 -3.56 3.94
N ASP A 257 18.53 -4.00 3.10
CA ASP A 257 19.96 -3.70 3.21
C ASP A 257 20.22 -2.21 3.03
N PHE A 258 19.57 -1.56 2.05
CA PHE A 258 19.59 -0.11 1.89
C PHE A 258 19.09 0.60 3.16
N LEU A 259 17.88 0.27 3.62
CA LEU A 259 17.30 0.89 4.81
C LEU A 259 18.18 0.66 6.04
N ARG A 260 18.79 -0.51 6.21
CA ARG A 260 19.73 -0.78 7.31
C ARG A 260 21.01 0.05 7.20
N SER A 261 21.55 0.20 5.99
CA SER A 261 22.76 1.00 5.76
C SER A 261 22.60 2.48 6.10
N GLU A 262 21.35 2.96 6.12
CA GLU A 262 21.00 4.34 6.47
C GLU A 262 20.81 4.56 7.97
N ILE A 263 20.81 3.49 8.80
CA ILE A 263 20.71 3.63 10.25
C ILE A 263 22.03 4.21 10.76
N SER A 264 21.95 5.42 11.31
CA SER A 264 23.07 6.02 12.04
C SER A 264 22.95 5.73 13.54
N ASP A 265 24.09 5.55 14.22
CA ASP A 265 24.18 5.31 15.67
C ASP A 265 23.78 6.52 16.55
N VAL A 266 23.17 7.56 15.97
CA VAL A 266 22.84 8.84 16.65
C VAL A 266 21.77 8.71 17.72
#